data_AF-A0A495ZE12-F1
#
_entry.id   AF-A0A495ZE12-F1
#
_cell.length_a   1.000
_cell.length_b   1.000
_cell.length_c   1.000
_cell.angle_alpha   90.00
_cell.angle_beta   90.00
_cell.angle_gamma   90.00
#
_symmetry.space_group_name_H-M   'P 1'
#
loop_
_entity.id
_entity.type
_entity.pdbx_description
1 polymer ?
#
loop_
_entity_poly.entity_id
_entity_poly.type
_entity_poly.pdbx_seq_one_letter_code
_entity_poly.pdbx_strand_id
1 'polypeptide(L)' 'MLEIIALFSVLNPCISKTAIRQLCQVVFALLAMTGRVTMLNISRWTSKGGSYRTIQ' A
#
# COMPACT_ATOMS: atom_id res chain seq x y z
N MET A 1 -7.73 -2.16 11.61
CA MET A 1 -6.77 -1.68 10.58
C MET A 1 -5.41 -2.34 10.72
N LEU A 2 -4.76 -2.28 11.90
CA LEU A 2 -3.48 -2.97 12.14
C LEU A 2 -3.57 -4.50 11.98
N GLU A 3 -4.71 -5.11 12.33
CA GLU A 3 -4.92 -6.56 12.16
C GLU A 3 -4.83 -7.02 10.70
N ILE A 4 -5.42 -6.28 9.76
CA ILE A 4 -5.33 -6.60 8.32
C ILE A 4 -3.89 -6.44 7.83
N ILE A 5 -3.18 -5.42 8.30
CA ILE A 5 -1.77 -5.18 7.94
C ILE A 5 -0.87 -6.28 8.49
N ALA A 6 -1.17 -6.81 9.69
CA ALA A 6 -0.39 -7.87 10.32
C ALA A 6 -0.41 -9.19 9.51
N LEU A 7 -1.48 -9.45 8.74
CA LEU A 7 -1.58 -10.63 7.88
C LEU A 7 -0.50 -10.66 6.78
N PHE A 8 0.05 -9.51 6.37
CA PHE A 8 1.13 -9.47 5.37
C PHE A 8 2.45 -10.05 5.87
N SER A 9 2.60 -10.27 7.18
CA SER A 9 3.80 -10.93 7.75
C SER A 9 4.02 -12.34 7.19
N VAL A 10 2.97 -13.02 6.73
CA VAL A 10 3.04 -14.33 6.08
C VAL A 10 3.81 -14.28 4.75
N LEU A 11 3.90 -13.11 4.12
CA LEU A 11 4.59 -12.92 2.84
C LEU A 11 6.10 -12.64 3.00
N ASN A 12 6.60 -12.45 4.23
CA ASN A 12 8.03 -12.23 4.53
C ASN A 12 9.01 -13.21 3.84
N PRO A 13 8.75 -14.53 3.77
CA PRO A 13 9.67 -15.45 3.10
C PRO A 13 9.59 -15.38 1.56
N CYS A 14 8.51 -14.83 1.00
CA CYS A 14 8.23 -14.88 -0.43
C CYS A 14 8.66 -13.61 -1.18
N ILE A 15 8.67 -12.46 -0.51
CA ILE A 15 8.95 -11.17 -1.13
C ILE A 15 9.86 -10.30 -0.27
N SER A 16 10.50 -9.31 -0.89
CA SER A 16 11.42 -8.43 -0.19
C SER A 16 10.71 -7.57 0.87
N LYS A 17 11.44 -7.17 1.92
CA LYS A 17 10.95 -6.25 2.95
C LYS A 17 10.43 -4.94 2.36
N THR A 18 11.06 -4.46 1.28
CA THR A 18 10.64 -3.25 0.57
C THR A 18 9.27 -3.43 -0.08
N ALA A 19 9.03 -4.58 -0.73
CA ALA A 19 7.76 -4.90 -1.35
C ALA A 19 6.63 -5.02 -0.29
N ILE A 20 6.90 -5.65 0.84
CA ILE A 20 5.93 -5.75 1.96
C ILE A 20 5.58 -4.36 2.48
N ARG A 21 6.57 -3.50 2.69
CA ARG A 21 6.33 -2.13 3.17
C ARG A 21 5.47 -1.32 2.20
N GLN A 22 5.73 -1.46 0.89
CA GLN A 22 4.93 -0.81 -0.15
C GLN A 22 3.48 -1.35 -0.15
N LEU A 23 3.32 -2.67 -0.05
CA LEU A 23 2.01 -3.33 0.00
C LEU A 23 1.18 -2.85 1.21
N CYS A 24 1.80 -2.78 2.39
CA CYS A 24 1.14 -2.25 3.60
C CYS A 24 0.66 -0.81 3.40
N GLN A 25 1.46 0.04 2.74
CA GLN A 25 1.08 1.43 2.46
C GLN A 25 -0.09 1.53 1.48
N VAL A 26 -0.10 0.69 0.44
CA VAL A 26 -1.21 0.63 -0.53
C VAL A 26 -2.49 0.16 0.16
N VAL A 27 -2.42 -0.91 0.95
CA VAL A 27 -3.59 -1.48 1.65
C VAL A 27 -4.12 -0.50 2.70
N PHE A 28 -3.23 0.20 3.40
CA PHE A 28 -3.63 1.27 4.30
C PHE A 28 -4.40 2.37 3.57
N ALA A 29 -3.89 2.84 2.43
CA ALA A 29 -4.58 3.85 1.61
C ALA A 29 -5.95 3.34 1.12
N LEU A 30 -6.04 2.09 0.66
CA LEU A 30 -7.30 1.47 0.24
C LEU A 30 -8.34 1.45 1.36
N LEU A 31 -7.93 1.10 2.58
CA LEU A 31 -8.82 1.01 3.73
C LEU A 31 -9.22 2.38 4.30
N ALA A 32 -8.35 3.39 4.19
CA ALA A 32 -8.60 4.74 4.69
C ALA A 32 -9.44 5.59 3.72
N MET A 33 -9.46 5.24 2.43
CA MET A 33 -10.16 6.01 1.42
C MET A 33 -11.68 5.75 1.43
N THR A 34 -12.45 6.82 1.61
CA THR A 34 -13.90 6.80 1.47
C THR A 34 -14.31 7.24 0.06
N GLY A 35 -15.23 6.51 -0.59
CA GLY A 35 -15.70 6.83 -1.93
C GLY A 35 -14.87 6.15 -3.03
N ARG A 36 -14.54 6.86 -4.12
CA ARG A 36 -13.92 6.25 -5.30
C ARG A 36 -12.42 5.99 -5.07
N VAL A 37 -12.07 4.71 -5.00
CA VAL A 37 -10.69 4.23 -4.99
C VAL A 37 -10.11 4.30 -6.40
N THR A 38 -9.10 5.15 -6.61
CA THR A 38 -8.37 5.26 -7.88
C THR A 38 -6.87 5.24 -7.61
N MET A 39 -6.08 4.71 -8.55
CA MET A 39 -4.62 4.71 -8.45
C MET A 39 -4.04 6.13 -8.24
N LEU A 40 -4.67 7.17 -8.81
CA LEU A 40 -4.24 8.57 -8.63
C LEU A 40 -4.45 9.06 -7.19
N ASN A 41 -5.56 8.65 -6.57
CA ASN A 41 -5.79 9.01 -5.17
C ASN A 41 -4.90 8.18 -4.23
N ILE A 42 -4.62 6.91 -4.55
CA ILE A 42 -3.67 6.07 -3.79
C ILE A 42 -2.26 6.67 -3.86
N SER A 43 -1.83 7.18 -5.02
CA SER A 43 -0.49 7.76 -5.17
C SER A 43 -0.23 8.96 -4.26
N ARG A 44 -1.27 9.68 -3.82
CA ARG A 44 -1.14 10.81 -2.87
C ARG A 44 -0.72 10.37 -1.45
N TRP A 45 -0.91 9.10 -1.11
CA TRP A 45 -0.52 8.51 0.17
C TRP A 45 0.90 7.92 0.18
N THR A 46 1.61 8.04 -0.94
CA THR A 46 3.02 7.63 -1.05
C THR A 46 3.94 8.74 -0.58
N SER A 47 5.17 8.38 -0.19
CA SER A 47 6.20 9.37 0.19
C SER A 47 6.60 10.24 -1.00
N LYS A 48 7.25 11.38 -0.72
CA LYS A 48 7.75 12.33 -1.74
C LYS A 48 8.44 11.59 -2.90
N GLY A 49 7.95 11.82 -4.12
CA GLY A 49 8.44 11.17 -5.34
C GLY A 49 7.61 9.98 -5.82
N GLY A 50 6.63 9.51 -5.05
CA GLY A 50 5.71 8.48 -5.52
C GLY A 50 4.72 9.03 -6.55
N SER A 51 4.60 8.32 -7.67
CA SER A 51 3.76 8.67 -8.80
C SER A 51 2.70 7.60 -9.01
N TYR A 52 1.59 7.97 -9.66
CA TYR A 52 0.62 7.02 -10.19
C TYR A 52 1.30 5.88 -10.96
N ARG A 53 2.32 6.20 -11.76
CA ARG A 53 3.06 5.22 -12.58
C ARG A 53 3.89 4.22 -11.77
N THR A 54 4.17 4.52 -10.51
CA THR A 54 4.89 3.62 -9.61
C THR A 54 3.95 2.59 -8.97
N ILE A 55 2.63 2.86 -8.98
CA ILE A 55 1.60 1.97 -8.44
C ILE A 55 1.02 1.06 -9.53
N GLN A 56 0.92 1.53 -10.78
CA GLN A 56 0.49 0.74 -11.94
C GLN A 56 1.51 -0.35 -12.28
#